data_AF-A0A972JG33-F1
#
_entry.id   AF-A0A972JG33-F1
#
_cell.length_a   1.000
_cell.length_b   1.000
_cell.length_c   1.000
_cell.angle_alpha   90.00
_cell.angle_beta   90.00
_cell.angle_gamma   90.00
#
_symmetry.space_group_name_H-M   'P 1'
#
loop_
_entity.id
_entity.type
_entity.pdbx_description
1 polymer ?
#
loop_
_entity_poly.entity_id
_entity_poly.type
_entity_poly.pdbx_seq_one_letter_code
_entity_poly.pdbx_strand_id
1 'polypeptide(L)'
;IVDRTLSYFNFSMVPGYIPGGKYMVRVAVRTTGYHSPFGETCFVYAPGVLRQDGTQQPEVIAQRFDATVFPNPYAESFSLDLDSTSEEAVQVRVYDMI
;
A
#
# COMPACT_ATOMS: atom_id res chain seq x y z
N ILE A 1 25.04 13.08 -8.16
CA ILE A 1 25.05 12.24 -9.39
C ILE A 1 25.93 11.04 -9.12
N VAL A 2 25.57 9.86 -9.62
CA VAL A 2 26.28 8.60 -9.35
C VAL A 2 26.70 8.01 -10.70
N ASP A 3 28.00 8.00 -10.99
CA ASP A 3 28.56 7.46 -12.23
C ASP A 3 29.27 6.13 -11.95
N ARG A 4 28.92 5.09 -12.71
CA ARG A 4 29.48 3.75 -12.58
C ARG A 4 29.69 3.10 -13.93
N THR A 5 30.64 2.16 -13.98
CA THR A 5 30.86 1.29 -15.13
C THR A 5 29.84 0.15 -15.23
N LEU A 6 29.09 -0.11 -14.15
CA LEU A 6 28.08 -1.15 -14.05
C LEU A 6 26.68 -0.54 -14.20
N SER A 7 25.75 -1.30 -14.78
CA SER A 7 24.35 -0.89 -15.01
C SER A 7 23.46 -0.94 -13.77
N TYR A 8 24.04 -0.90 -12.57
CA TYR A 8 23.30 -0.90 -11.31
C TYR A 8 23.97 0.02 -10.29
N PHE A 9 23.18 0.53 -9.37
CA PHE A 9 23.64 1.28 -8.20
C PHE A 9 22.81 0.87 -6.98
N ASN A 10 23.36 1.12 -5.79
CA ASN A 10 22.63 0.98 -4.54
C ASN A 10 22.29 2.37 -4.00
N PHE A 11 21.16 2.50 -3.32
CA PHE A 11 20.76 3.77 -2.69
C PHE A 11 21.77 4.28 -1.66
N SER A 12 22.54 3.40 -1.02
CA SER A 12 23.66 3.77 -0.13
C SER A 12 24.74 4.60 -0.81
N MET A 13 24.82 4.58 -2.15
CA MET A 13 25.76 5.38 -2.94
C MET A 13 25.23 6.79 -3.24
N VAL A 14 23.95 7.07 -2.96
CA VAL A 14 23.35 8.38 -3.16
C VAL A 14 23.61 9.23 -1.91
N PRO A 15 24.40 10.31 -2.00
CA PRO A 15 24.75 11.10 -0.82
C PRO A 15 23.49 11.78 -0.24
N GLY A 16 23.28 11.60 1.07
CA GLY A 16 22.20 12.26 1.80
C GLY A 16 20.79 11.79 1.43
N TYR A 17 20.62 10.59 0.85
CA TYR A 17 19.29 10.07 0.58
C TYR A 17 18.52 9.86 1.89
N ILE A 18 17.27 10.28 1.89
CA ILE A 18 16.27 10.02 2.92
C ILE A 18 15.73 8.58 2.73
N PRO A 19 15.85 7.70 3.75
CA PRO A 19 15.26 6.36 3.74
C PRO A 19 13.73 6.42 3.57
N GLY A 20 13.17 5.53 2.74
CA GLY A 20 11.72 5.52 2.43
C GLY A 20 11.25 6.70 1.57
N GLY A 21 12.13 7.63 1.19
CA GLY A 21 11.80 8.74 0.31
C GLY A 21 11.48 8.29 -1.11
N LYS A 22 10.62 9.05 -1.80
CA LYS A 22 10.30 8.86 -3.23
C LYS A 22 11.30 9.63 -4.09
N TYR A 23 11.92 8.95 -5.06
CA TYR A 23 12.93 9.53 -5.95
C TYR A 23 12.55 9.36 -7.41
N MET A 24 12.93 10.36 -8.22
CA MET A 24 12.95 10.28 -9.68
C MET A 24 14.35 9.86 -10.13
N VAL A 25 14.45 8.69 -10.76
CA VAL A 25 15.69 8.16 -11.30
C VAL A 25 15.67 8.31 -12.82
N ARG A 26 16.76 8.86 -13.36
CA ARG A 26 17.05 8.93 -14.80
C ARG A 26 18.45 8.38 -15.03
N VAL A 27 18.61 7.64 -16.12
CA VAL A 27 19.88 6.96 -16.45
C VAL A 27 20.39 7.47 -17.79
N ALA A 28 21.70 7.68 -17.89
CA ALA A 28 22.42 7.99 -19.13
C ALA A 28 23.62 7.06 -19.25
N VAL A 29 23.96 6.65 -20.47
CA VAL A 29 25.11 5.77 -20.73
C VAL A 29 26.29 6.64 -21.13
N ARG A 30 27.46 6.37 -20.56
CA ARG A 30 28.70 7.03 -20.96
C ARG A 30 29.49 6.16 -21.93
N THR A 31 29.81 6.69 -23.11
CA THR A 31 30.68 6.05 -24.10
C THR A 31 31.79 7.02 -24.50
N THR A 32 33.05 6.55 -24.46
CA THR A 32 34.25 7.29 -24.89
C THR A 32 34.27 8.77 -24.45
N GLY A 33 33.96 9.01 -23.17
CA GLY A 33 34.04 10.33 -22.55
C GLY A 33 32.74 11.13 -22.51
N TYR A 34 31.77 10.87 -23.39
CA TYR A 34 30.49 11.58 -23.48
C TYR A 34 29.32 10.77 -22.92
N HIS A 35 28.32 11.46 -22.35
CA HIS A 35 27.08 10.86 -21.89
C HIS A 35 26.00 10.97 -22.97
N SER A 36 25.21 9.91 -23.14
CA SER A 36 23.97 9.96 -23.89
C SER A 36 22.97 10.92 -23.22
N PRO A 37 21.89 11.30 -23.92
CA PRO A 37 20.73 11.87 -23.27
C PRO A 37 20.22 10.96 -22.14
N PHE A 38 19.62 11.56 -21.11
CA PHE A 38 18.92 10.82 -20.07
C PHE A 38 17.69 10.13 -20.66
N GLY A 39 17.48 8.88 -20.25
CA GLY A 39 16.26 8.13 -20.55
C GLY A 39 15.03 8.65 -19.79
N GLU A 40 13.94 7.92 -19.92
CA GLU A 40 12.69 8.21 -19.23
C GLU A 40 12.84 8.21 -17.71
N THR A 41 11.97 8.97 -17.04
CA THR A 41 11.99 9.05 -15.58
C THR A 41 11.23 7.89 -14.97
N CYS A 42 11.88 7.17 -14.05
CA CYS A 42 11.23 6.18 -13.21
C CYS A 42 11.10 6.69 -11.78
N PHE A 43 9.96 6.44 -11.14
CA PHE A 43 9.76 6.72 -9.73
C PHE A 43 10.03 5.48 -8.90
N VAL A 44 10.92 5.61 -7.92
CA VAL A 44 11.30 4.52 -7.02
C VAL A 44 11.32 5.01 -5.58
N TYR A 45 11.11 4.11 -4.63
CA TYR A 45 11.28 4.40 -3.21
C TYR A 45 12.66 3.93 -2.76
N ALA A 46 13.37 4.79 -2.03
CA ALA A 46 14.61 4.38 -1.40
C ALA A 46 14.34 3.31 -0.34
N PRO A 47 15.26 2.34 -0.13
CA PRO A 47 15.17 1.39 0.96
C PRO A 47 14.97 2.15 2.28
N GLY A 48 13.83 1.92 2.92
CA GLY A 48 13.54 2.41 4.26
C GLY A 48 13.84 1.30 5.26
N VAL A 49 14.67 1.57 6.27
CA VAL A 49 14.72 0.70 7.44
C VAL A 49 13.42 0.95 8.21
N LEU A 50 12.38 0.18 7.94
CA LEU A 50 11.39 -0.11 8.96
C LEU A 50 11.97 -1.26 9.78
N ARG A 51 12.95 -0.96 10.65
CA ARG A 51 12.97 -1.71 11.90
C ARG A 51 11.79 -1.16 12.68
N GLN A 52 10.65 -1.85 12.59
CA GLN A 52 9.65 -1.76 13.64
C GLN A 52 10.28 -2.39 14.89
N ASP A 53 11.15 -1.65 15.57
CA ASP A 53 11.34 -1.87 16.99
C ASP A 53 10.06 -1.37 17.67
N GLY A 54 9.06 -2.26 17.72
CA GLY A 54 8.06 -2.34 18.79
C GLY A 54 7.21 -1.11 19.14
N THR A 55 7.10 -0.08 18.32
CA THR A 55 6.18 1.04 18.57
C THR A 55 5.25 1.24 17.39
N GLN A 56 4.13 0.52 17.49
CA GLN A 56 2.80 0.89 17.01
C GLN A 56 2.81 1.77 15.75
N GLN A 57 2.66 1.13 14.59
CA GLN A 57 1.65 1.63 13.66
C GLN A 57 0.43 1.98 14.53
N PRO A 58 -0.25 3.12 14.36
CA PRO A 58 -1.61 3.19 14.80
C PRO A 58 -2.26 2.02 14.07
N GLU A 59 -2.55 0.94 14.79
CA GLU A 59 -3.54 -0.01 14.35
C GLU A 59 -4.76 0.87 14.16
N VAL A 60 -5.02 1.23 12.91
CA VAL A 60 -6.36 1.62 12.54
C VAL A 60 -7.12 0.34 12.84
N ILE A 61 -7.70 0.24 14.04
CA ILE A 61 -8.65 -0.78 14.37
C ILE A 61 -9.79 -0.48 13.41
N ALA A 62 -9.68 -1.03 12.20
CA ALA A 62 -10.73 -0.98 11.22
C ALA A 62 -11.84 -1.77 11.89
N GLN A 63 -12.80 -1.04 12.48
CA GLN A 63 -14.00 -1.65 13.01
C GLN A 63 -14.65 -2.34 11.83
N ARG A 64 -14.50 -3.67 11.78
CA ARG A 64 -15.13 -4.46 10.73
C ARG A 64 -16.58 -4.62 11.14
N PHE A 65 -17.46 -4.33 10.21
CA PHE A 65 -18.87 -4.62 10.32
C PHE A 65 -19.26 -5.21 8.98
N ASP A 66 -19.26 -6.54 8.92
CA ASP A 66 -19.71 -7.29 7.76
C ASP A 66 -21.05 -7.94 8.11
N ALA A 67 -22.06 -7.68 7.30
CA ALA A 67 -23.42 -8.15 7.50
C ALA A 67 -23.93 -8.74 6.18
N THR A 68 -23.95 -10.06 6.10
CA THR A 68 -24.43 -10.78 4.92
C THR A 68 -25.83 -11.32 5.18
N VAL A 69 -26.76 -11.07 4.27
CA VAL A 69 -28.13 -11.61 4.34
C VAL A 69 -28.34 -12.54 3.16
N PHE A 70 -28.93 -13.69 3.42
CA PHE A 70 -29.33 -14.65 2.39
C PHE A 70 -30.86 -14.61 2.24
N PRO A 71 -31.41 -13.73 1.38
CA PRO A 71 -32.85 -13.71 1.14
C PRO A 71 -33.25 -14.96 0.37
N ASN A 72 -34.14 -15.76 0.95
CA ASN A 72 -34.76 -16.88 0.25
C ASN A 72 -36.14 -16.45 -0.29
N PRO A 73 -36.32 -16.24 -1.60
CA PRO A 73 -37.59 -15.79 -2.18
C PRO A 73 -38.72 -16.84 -2.13
N TYR A 74 -38.45 -18.06 -1.65
CA TYR A 74 -39.45 -19.13 -1.51
C TYR A 74 -39.71 -19.54 -0.06
N ALA A 75 -39.08 -18.88 0.92
CA ALA A 75 -39.31 -19.14 2.33
C ALA A 75 -39.60 -17.84 3.07
N GLU A 76 -40.48 -17.92 4.08
CA GLU A 76 -40.82 -16.79 4.96
C GLU A 76 -39.67 -16.41 5.93
N SER A 77 -38.52 -17.08 5.85
CA SER A 77 -37.36 -16.87 6.73
C SER A 77 -36.10 -16.56 5.95
N PHE A 78 -35.23 -15.75 6.57
CA PHE A 78 -33.91 -15.40 6.06
C PHE A 78 -32.85 -15.67 7.14
N SER A 79 -31.60 -15.89 6.72
CA SER A 79 -30.45 -15.94 7.61
C SER A 79 -29.62 -14.67 7.47
N LEU A 80 -29.15 -14.15 8.61
CA LEU A 80 -28.24 -13.02 8.73
C LEU A 80 -26.96 -13.52 9.37
N ASP A 81 -25.83 -13.27 8.73
CA ASP A 81 -24.49 -13.52 9.25
C ASP A 81 -23.82 -12.17 9.56
N LEU A 82 -23.35 -11.98 10.78
CA LEU A 82 -22.81 -10.70 11.27
C LEU A 82 -21.45 -10.92 11.92
N ASP A 83 -20.42 -10.40 11.26
CA ASP A 83 -19.05 -10.38 11.78
C ASP A 83 -18.67 -8.94 12.15
N SER A 84 -18.58 -8.68 13.45
CA SER A 84 -18.14 -7.37 13.94
C SER A 84 -17.08 -7.46 15.02
N THR A 85 -16.19 -6.46 15.01
CA THR A 85 -15.18 -6.26 16.05
C THR A 85 -15.65 -5.28 17.15
N SER A 86 -16.92 -4.85 17.12
CA SER A 86 -17.52 -3.94 18.09
C SER A 86 -18.51 -4.66 19.00
N GLU A 87 -18.55 -4.29 20.30
CA GLU A 87 -19.49 -4.82 21.29
C GLU A 87 -20.76 -3.95 21.45
N GLU A 88 -20.91 -2.91 20.63
CA GLU A 88 -22.09 -2.04 20.66
C GLU A 88 -23.37 -2.76 20.18
N ALA A 89 -24.52 -2.32 20.69
CA ALA A 89 -25.81 -2.91 20.36
C ALA A 89 -26.17 -2.70 18.87
N VAL A 90 -26.49 -3.79 18.18
CA VAL A 90 -26.89 -3.77 16.76
C VAL A 90 -28.40 -3.70 16.60
N GLN A 91 -28.90 -2.78 15.77
CA GLN A 91 -30.32 -2.65 15.42
C GLN A 91 -30.60 -3.22 14.02
N VAL A 92 -31.45 -4.24 13.93
CA VAL A 92 -31.88 -4.84 12.65
C VAL A 92 -33.27 -4.30 12.28
N ARG A 93 -33.44 -3.85 11.04
CA ARG A 93 -34.75 -3.42 10.49
C ARG A 93 -35.03 -4.20 9.21
N VAL A 94 -36.19 -4.86 9.17
CA VAL A 94 -36.67 -5.62 8.01
C VAL A 94 -37.74 -4.78 7.34
N TYR A 95 -37.57 -4.51 6.05
CA TYR A 95 -38.53 -3.77 5.23
C TYR A 95 -39.09 -4.70 4.16
N ASP A 96 -40.42 -4.71 4.04
CA ASP A 96 -41.12 -5.38 2.95
C ASP A 96 -41.20 -4.43 1.75
N MET A 97 -40.88 -4.93 0.56
CA MET A 97 -40.99 -4.16 -0.68
C MET A 97 -42.25 -4.60 -1.39
N ILE A 98 -43.29 -3.77 -1.27
CA ILE A 98 -44.52 -3.85 -2.08
C ILE A 98 -44.28 -3.51 -3.55
#